data_AF-A0A2T0KAC4-F1
#
_entry.id   AF-A0A2T0KAC4-F1
#
_cell.length_a   1.000
_cell.length_b   1.000
_cell.length_c   1.000
_cell.angle_alpha   90.00
_cell.angle_beta   90.00
_cell.angle_gamma   90.00
#
_symmetry.space_group_name_H-M   'P 1'
#
loop_
_entity.id
_entity.type
_entity.pdbx_description
1 polymer ?
#
loop_
_entity_poly.entity_id
_entity_poly.type
_entity_poly.pdbx_seq_one_letter_code
_entity_poly.pdbx_strand_id
1 'polypeptide(L)'
;MPADTTYLELSEDSGSAHKFYEVTVDGTDVTIRYGRIGDRGQVKQSSFTSEDKAKAEAAKKIGEKVRKGYAPAVIGQRQPRSITRRQIVSTRSTAKIAPVLWRYKSGSPAFGVFVDGDVCMVGNEAGLITTLNHQAEVQQQFRLPDGVKCIVADDGWIYAGCDDGNVYDLSGKVPRLAYRIAPEIDIYWLDIHDGVLGVSDANGGISAIDHEDEFLWQRPGRGSSAWMVRCDDNAVHHGHSAGVTSYDWRTGKELWHTGTRGAVLFGWQERDTVYAGTSARQVTELGKDGTHRQTYQCDAAVFSCAAAEDGRYVFAGDSSSSVYCFDAAGNRLWKLATGCGSAYSMQYHDERLYIVTTDGSLACIDASEQAIRSAVDGTVPQVVDVKAPPRMAEVAPSTTVEIVHDPADGIVVECVEESGRLRIRVVSSGYHHDWQVQFPKGIRENGTRYVVTGIREASRGGFYRAYGDIRRLS
;
A
#
# COMPACT_ATOMS: atom_id res chain seq x y z
N MET A 1 41.64 -14.16 -2.79
CA MET A 1 41.65 -13.46 -1.49
C MET A 1 40.23 -13.43 -0.99
N PRO A 2 39.94 -13.50 0.32
CA PRO A 2 38.58 -13.30 0.80
C PRO A 2 38.11 -11.88 0.43
N ALA A 3 36.83 -11.74 0.08
CA ALA A 3 36.25 -10.45 -0.26
C ALA A 3 36.37 -9.47 0.92
N ASP A 4 36.85 -8.26 0.66
CA ASP A 4 36.98 -7.20 1.68
C ASP A 4 35.67 -6.41 1.74
N THR A 5 35.06 -6.29 2.91
CA THR A 5 33.74 -5.66 3.08
C THR A 5 33.79 -4.56 4.13
N THR A 6 33.39 -3.35 3.73
CA THR A 6 33.19 -2.20 4.63
C THR A 6 31.71 -1.89 4.75
N TYR A 7 31.19 -1.92 5.97
CA TYR A 7 29.79 -1.59 6.28
C TYR A 7 29.71 -0.30 7.10
N LEU A 8 28.89 0.64 6.62
CA LEU A 8 28.67 1.94 7.23
C LEU A 8 27.18 2.19 7.48
N GLU A 9 26.86 2.95 8.52
CA GLU A 9 25.51 3.39 8.83
C GLU A 9 25.45 4.91 9.04
N LEU A 10 24.30 5.50 8.69
CA LEU A 10 23.93 6.88 9.02
C LEU A 10 22.55 6.86 9.68
N SER A 11 22.48 7.35 10.92
CA SER A 11 21.24 7.50 11.67
C SER A 11 21.20 8.87 12.33
N GLU A 12 20.16 9.65 12.05
CA GLU A 12 19.96 11.00 12.60
C GLU A 12 18.78 11.02 13.56
N ASP A 13 18.92 11.71 14.69
CA ASP A 13 17.88 11.79 15.73
C ASP A 13 16.62 12.55 15.26
N SER A 14 16.76 13.44 14.28
CA SER A 14 15.66 14.11 13.59
C SER A 14 14.82 13.18 12.71
N GLY A 15 15.25 11.93 12.50
CA GLY A 15 14.55 10.93 11.72
C GLY A 15 14.66 11.08 10.20
N SER A 16 15.52 11.98 9.70
CA SER A 16 15.75 12.22 8.27
C SER A 16 16.63 11.17 7.59
N ALA A 17 17.47 10.46 8.34
CA ALA A 17 18.29 9.37 7.81
C ALA A 17 18.35 8.20 8.80
N HIS A 18 18.13 6.99 8.29
CA HIS A 18 18.34 5.72 8.98
C HIS A 18 18.69 4.65 7.94
N LYS A 19 19.92 4.72 7.43
CA LYS A 19 20.36 4.11 6.17
C LYS A 19 21.70 3.39 6.37
N PHE A 20 21.93 2.32 5.62
CA PHE A 20 23.23 1.65 5.55
C PHE A 20 23.86 1.79 4.17
N TYR A 21 25.17 1.61 4.12
CA TYR A 21 25.97 1.55 2.91
C TYR A 21 27.11 0.56 3.10
N GLU A 22 27.16 -0.44 2.25
CA GLU A 22 28.13 -1.53 2.25
C GLU A 22 28.89 -1.52 0.94
N VAL A 23 30.20 -1.72 1.01
CA VAL A 23 31.07 -1.89 -0.16
C VAL A 23 31.87 -3.15 0.04
N THR A 24 31.73 -4.09 -0.90
CA THR A 24 32.46 -5.35 -0.96
C THR A 24 33.35 -5.35 -2.19
N VAL A 25 34.62 -5.69 -2.02
CA VAL A 25 35.60 -5.87 -3.10
C VAL A 25 35.97 -7.34 -3.19
N ASP A 26 35.70 -7.96 -4.33
CA ASP A 26 36.09 -9.34 -4.64
C ASP A 26 36.90 -9.37 -5.94
N GLY A 27 38.22 -9.46 -5.83
CA GLY A 27 39.14 -9.36 -6.96
C GLY A 27 38.99 -8.03 -7.71
N THR A 28 38.49 -8.10 -8.94
CA THR A 28 38.25 -6.93 -9.81
C THR A 28 36.86 -6.33 -9.66
N ASP A 29 35.98 -6.96 -8.89
CA ASP A 29 34.59 -6.56 -8.78
C ASP A 29 34.35 -5.76 -7.49
N VAL A 30 33.59 -4.68 -7.64
CA VAL A 30 33.07 -3.89 -6.53
C VAL A 30 31.56 -4.04 -6.50
N THR A 31 31.06 -4.55 -5.38
CA THR A 31 29.63 -4.65 -5.08
C THR A 31 29.28 -3.64 -4.00
N ILE A 32 28.28 -2.81 -4.26
CA ILE A 32 27.79 -1.80 -3.34
C ILE A 32 26.37 -2.17 -2.96
N ARG A 33 26.09 -2.33 -1.67
CA ARG A 33 24.75 -2.56 -1.14
C ARG A 33 24.30 -1.39 -0.27
N TYR A 34 23.09 -0.88 -0.47
CA TYR A 34 22.60 0.28 0.30
C TYR A 34 21.09 0.27 0.47
N GLY A 35 20.60 0.77 1.60
CA GLY A 35 19.17 0.75 1.89
C GLY A 35 18.84 1.23 3.30
N ARG A 36 17.64 0.88 3.78
CA ARG A 36 17.26 1.05 5.19
C ARG A 36 18.02 0.05 6.05
N ILE A 37 18.46 0.47 7.24
CA ILE A 37 19.03 -0.48 8.20
C ILE A 37 18.00 -1.58 8.50
N GLY A 38 18.40 -2.84 8.39
CA GLY A 38 17.51 -4.02 8.51
C GLY A 38 16.91 -4.53 7.20
N ASP A 39 16.95 -3.76 6.12
CA ASP A 39 16.52 -4.18 4.79
C ASP A 39 17.66 -4.88 4.04
N ARG A 40 17.31 -5.73 3.05
CA ARG A 40 18.26 -6.29 2.09
C ARG A 40 18.96 -5.19 1.29
N GLY A 41 18.25 -4.10 1.00
CA GLY A 41 18.75 -2.95 0.25
C GLY A 41 18.92 -3.23 -1.24
N GLN A 42 19.38 -2.22 -1.97
CA GLN A 42 19.73 -2.32 -3.39
C GLN A 42 21.19 -2.74 -3.56
N VAL A 43 21.48 -3.49 -4.62
CA VAL A 43 22.84 -3.90 -4.99
C VAL A 43 23.22 -3.26 -6.32
N LYS A 44 24.44 -2.72 -6.39
CA LYS A 44 25.08 -2.28 -7.63
C LYS A 44 26.42 -2.99 -7.75
N GLN A 45 26.68 -3.61 -8.89
CA GLN A 45 27.95 -4.26 -9.18
C GLN A 45 28.66 -3.54 -10.32
N SER A 46 29.99 -3.46 -10.22
CA SER A 46 30.86 -2.90 -11.25
C SER A 46 32.17 -3.68 -11.27
N SER A 47 32.72 -3.88 -12.47
CA SER A 47 33.97 -4.62 -12.69
C SER A 47 35.05 -3.69 -13.22
N PHE A 48 36.29 -3.86 -12.76
CA PHE A 48 37.44 -3.02 -13.11
C PHE A 48 38.55 -3.83 -13.78
N THR A 49 39.47 -3.15 -14.46
CA THR A 49 40.57 -3.82 -15.18
C THR A 49 41.64 -4.43 -14.27
N SER A 50 41.65 -4.06 -12.98
CA SER A 50 42.59 -4.59 -11.99
C SER A 50 42.05 -4.43 -10.57
N GLU A 51 42.53 -5.28 -9.66
CA GLU A 51 42.19 -5.24 -8.23
C GLU A 51 42.53 -3.89 -7.59
N ASP A 52 43.67 -3.27 -7.95
CA ASP A 52 44.05 -1.95 -7.43
C ASP A 52 43.04 -0.85 -7.81
N LYS A 53 42.48 -0.91 -9.02
CA LYS A 53 41.43 0.03 -9.45
C LYS A 53 40.12 -0.22 -8.71
N ALA A 54 39.74 -1.47 -8.50
CA ALA A 54 38.56 -1.84 -7.71
C ALA A 54 38.67 -1.30 -6.28
N LYS A 55 39.83 -1.51 -5.62
CA LYS A 55 40.12 -0.98 -4.29
C LYS A 55 40.12 0.55 -4.25
N ALA A 56 40.68 1.23 -5.25
CA ALA A 56 40.68 2.68 -5.32
C ALA A 56 39.27 3.27 -5.46
N GLU A 57 38.41 2.69 -6.31
CA GLU A 57 37.01 3.14 -6.44
C GLU A 57 36.21 2.81 -5.18
N ALA A 58 36.41 1.64 -4.56
CA ALA A 58 35.79 1.29 -3.28
C ALA A 58 36.14 2.31 -2.18
N ALA A 59 37.43 2.62 -2.00
CA ALA A 59 37.91 3.61 -1.04
C ALA A 59 37.32 5.00 -1.29
N LYS A 60 37.20 5.40 -2.56
CA LYS A 60 36.55 6.66 -2.95
C LYS A 60 35.07 6.68 -2.56
N LYS A 61 34.31 5.61 -2.85
CA LYS A 61 32.88 5.50 -2.48
C LYS A 61 32.67 5.52 -0.97
N ILE A 62 33.52 4.82 -0.22
CA ILE A 62 33.53 4.84 1.25
C ILE A 62 33.79 6.27 1.74
N GLY A 63 34.86 6.92 1.25
CA GLY A 63 35.20 8.29 1.65
C GLY A 63 34.13 9.34 1.31
N GLU A 64 33.40 9.17 0.20
CA GLU A 64 32.24 10.01 -0.14
C GLU A 64 31.11 9.86 0.89
N LYS A 65 30.87 8.66 1.40
CA LYS A 65 29.81 8.41 2.40
C LYS A 65 30.21 8.86 3.79
N VAL A 66 31.46 8.64 4.19
CA VAL A 66 31.98 9.14 5.46
C VAL A 66 31.89 10.67 5.53
N ARG A 67 32.20 11.37 4.43
CA ARG A 67 32.00 12.84 4.34
C ARG A 67 30.54 13.28 4.46
N LYS A 68 29.58 12.38 4.20
CA LYS A 68 28.14 12.60 4.40
C LYS A 68 27.66 12.13 5.78
N GLY A 69 28.56 11.86 6.71
CA GLY A 69 28.25 11.50 8.09
C GLY A 69 28.04 10.00 8.34
N TYR A 70 28.25 9.13 7.35
CA TYR A 70 28.20 7.69 7.58
C TYR A 70 29.38 7.25 8.45
N ALA A 71 29.12 6.40 9.43
CA ALA A 71 30.14 5.86 10.34
C ALA A 71 30.26 4.34 10.18
N PRO A 72 31.45 3.76 10.43
CA PRO A 72 31.61 2.31 10.52
C PRO A 72 30.64 1.70 11.53
N ALA A 73 30.01 0.60 11.16
CA ALA A 73 29.02 -0.08 11.98
C ALA A 73 29.13 -1.60 11.84
N VAL A 74 28.41 -2.33 12.69
CA VAL A 74 28.29 -3.79 12.62
C VAL A 74 26.86 -4.14 12.26
N ILE A 75 26.69 -4.95 11.22
CA ILE A 75 25.38 -5.40 10.75
C ILE A 75 24.59 -6.02 11.91
N GLY A 76 23.36 -5.54 12.11
CA GLY A 76 22.45 -6.04 13.14
C GLY A 76 22.64 -5.45 14.55
N GLN A 77 23.71 -4.66 14.80
CA GLN A 77 23.84 -3.96 16.08
C GLN A 77 22.82 -2.82 16.21
N ARG A 78 22.68 -2.00 15.17
CA ARG A 78 21.65 -0.96 15.12
C ARG A 78 20.33 -1.58 14.70
N GLN A 79 19.30 -1.34 15.50
CA GLN A 79 17.96 -1.85 15.21
C GLN A 79 17.35 -1.09 14.02
N PRO A 80 16.52 -1.75 13.21
CA PRO A 80 15.68 -1.07 12.23
C PRO A 80 14.84 0.01 12.91
N ARG A 81 14.43 1.01 12.13
CA ARG A 81 13.54 2.05 12.64
C ARG A 81 12.24 1.40 13.10
N SER A 82 11.76 1.79 14.29
CA SER A 82 10.46 1.34 14.78
C SER A 82 9.37 1.85 13.83
N ILE A 83 8.54 0.93 13.33
CA ILE A 83 7.32 1.29 12.61
C ILE A 83 6.29 1.78 13.62
N THR A 84 5.72 2.95 13.37
CA THR A 84 4.63 3.41 14.23
C THR A 84 3.34 2.71 13.83
N ARG A 85 2.92 1.75 14.66
CA ARG A 85 1.59 1.14 14.56
C ARG A 85 0.63 1.89 15.46
N ARG A 86 -0.57 2.14 14.96
CA ARG A 86 -1.61 2.75 15.78
C ARG A 86 -2.00 1.79 16.90
N GLN A 87 -1.78 2.18 18.14
CA GLN A 87 -2.34 1.44 19.25
C GLN A 87 -3.86 1.66 19.28
N ILE A 88 -4.59 0.63 18.87
CA ILE A 88 -6.05 0.66 18.84
C ILE A 88 -6.57 -0.13 20.04
N VAL A 89 -7.34 0.54 20.89
CA VAL A 89 -8.11 -0.11 21.95
C VAL A 89 -9.47 -0.48 21.38
N SER A 90 -9.72 -1.79 21.26
CA SER A 90 -11.00 -2.35 20.84
C SER A 90 -11.79 -2.80 22.05
N THR A 91 -13.06 -2.40 22.14
CA THR A 91 -13.99 -2.95 23.14
C THR A 91 -15.08 -3.75 22.47
N ARG A 92 -15.66 -4.70 23.21
CA ARG A 92 -16.78 -5.52 22.71
C ARG A 92 -18.05 -4.66 22.64
N SER A 93 -18.81 -4.82 21.56
CA SER A 93 -20.12 -4.18 21.40
C SER A 93 -21.18 -4.82 22.30
N THR A 94 -22.15 -4.02 22.73
CA THR A 94 -23.38 -4.46 23.40
C THR A 94 -24.59 -4.52 22.47
N ALA A 95 -24.42 -4.19 21.18
CA ALA A 95 -25.48 -4.26 20.18
C ALA A 95 -25.83 -5.71 19.80
N LYS A 96 -26.94 -5.90 19.08
CA LYS A 96 -27.28 -7.18 18.44
C LYS A 96 -26.22 -7.53 17.39
N ILE A 97 -25.96 -8.81 17.20
CA ILE A 97 -24.91 -9.30 16.27
C ILE A 97 -25.32 -9.03 14.82
N ALA A 98 -24.35 -8.65 13.98
CA ALA A 98 -24.52 -8.50 12.55
C ALA A 98 -24.73 -9.85 11.86
N PRO A 99 -25.44 -9.93 10.72
CA PRO A 99 -25.63 -11.17 9.97
C PRO A 99 -24.34 -11.55 9.21
N VAL A 100 -23.33 -12.01 9.96
CA VAL A 100 -22.06 -12.47 9.41
C VAL A 100 -22.28 -13.83 8.74
N LEU A 101 -22.02 -13.91 7.43
CA LEU A 101 -22.13 -15.14 6.65
C LEU A 101 -20.94 -16.07 6.94
N TRP A 102 -19.73 -15.50 6.89
CA TRP A 102 -18.49 -16.22 7.13
C TRP A 102 -17.42 -15.29 7.68
N ARG A 103 -16.40 -15.88 8.33
CA ARG A 103 -15.18 -15.19 8.73
C ARG A 103 -13.94 -16.07 8.56
N TYR A 104 -12.86 -15.47 8.09
CA TYR A 104 -11.54 -16.07 7.95
C TYR A 104 -10.57 -15.45 8.94
N LYS A 105 -9.88 -16.28 9.75
CA LYS A 105 -8.87 -15.83 10.71
C LYS A 105 -7.50 -15.77 10.05
N SER A 106 -7.02 -14.57 9.74
CA SER A 106 -5.71 -14.36 9.10
C SER A 106 -4.51 -14.58 10.03
N GLY A 107 -4.73 -14.59 11.36
CA GLY A 107 -3.71 -14.91 12.36
C GLY A 107 -3.07 -13.72 13.08
N SER A 108 -3.28 -12.49 12.61
CA SER A 108 -2.87 -11.25 13.28
C SER A 108 -3.83 -10.11 12.91
N PRO A 109 -3.86 -8.97 13.63
CA PRO A 109 -4.70 -7.83 13.27
C PRO A 109 -4.52 -7.45 11.79
N ALA A 110 -5.61 -7.05 11.13
CA ALA A 110 -5.62 -6.87 9.67
C ALA A 110 -6.15 -5.49 9.27
N PHE A 111 -5.34 -4.74 8.52
CA PHE A 111 -5.69 -3.42 7.98
C PHE A 111 -5.99 -3.46 6.49
N GLY A 112 -5.28 -4.31 5.74
CA GLY A 112 -5.46 -4.44 4.30
C GLY A 112 -6.73 -5.19 3.96
N VAL A 113 -7.61 -4.57 3.17
CA VAL A 113 -8.77 -5.20 2.56
C VAL A 113 -8.88 -4.71 1.12
N PHE A 114 -9.19 -5.62 0.21
CA PHE A 114 -9.57 -5.31 -1.16
C PHE A 114 -10.64 -6.29 -1.61
N VAL A 115 -11.67 -5.80 -2.26
CA VAL A 115 -12.82 -6.56 -2.74
C VAL A 115 -13.22 -5.98 -4.09
N ASP A 116 -13.30 -6.84 -5.09
CA ASP A 116 -13.90 -6.56 -6.38
C ASP A 116 -14.96 -7.63 -6.69
N GLY A 117 -15.34 -7.80 -7.96
CA GLY A 117 -16.31 -8.82 -8.37
C GLY A 117 -15.79 -10.27 -8.39
N ASP A 118 -14.47 -10.45 -8.27
CA ASP A 118 -13.82 -11.76 -8.40
C ASP A 118 -13.29 -12.27 -7.04
N VAL A 119 -12.71 -11.38 -6.23
CA VAL A 119 -11.94 -11.75 -5.04
C VAL A 119 -12.19 -10.86 -3.83
N CYS A 120 -11.87 -11.42 -2.66
CA CYS A 120 -11.77 -10.74 -1.39
C CYS A 120 -10.37 -10.99 -0.81
N MET A 121 -9.62 -9.94 -0.53
CA MET A 121 -8.26 -10.01 0.00
C MET A 121 -8.18 -9.47 1.41
N VAL A 122 -7.33 -10.09 2.23
CA VAL A 122 -6.96 -9.60 3.56
C VAL A 122 -5.46 -9.57 3.73
N GLY A 123 -4.94 -8.43 4.16
CA GLY A 123 -3.53 -8.21 4.50
C GLY A 123 -3.37 -7.92 5.99
N ASN A 124 -2.49 -8.66 6.66
CA ASN A 124 -2.33 -8.57 8.12
C ASN A 124 -0.96 -8.05 8.58
N GLU A 125 -0.87 -7.70 9.86
CA GLU A 125 0.34 -7.17 10.51
C GLU A 125 1.54 -8.14 10.55
N ALA A 126 1.34 -9.42 10.23
CA ALA A 126 2.41 -10.41 10.07
C ALA A 126 2.91 -10.52 8.62
N GLY A 127 2.43 -9.68 7.71
CA GLY A 127 2.83 -9.69 6.30
C GLY A 127 2.10 -10.73 5.45
N LEU A 128 1.09 -11.42 5.98
CA LEU A 128 0.29 -12.38 5.21
C LEU A 128 -0.76 -11.62 4.42
N ILE A 129 -0.81 -11.88 3.12
CA ILE A 129 -1.97 -11.54 2.29
C ILE A 129 -2.64 -12.85 1.90
N THR A 130 -3.93 -12.98 2.18
CA THR A 130 -4.75 -14.12 1.73
C THR A 130 -5.82 -13.61 0.78
N THR A 131 -5.94 -14.26 -0.37
CA THR A 131 -6.98 -14.04 -1.37
C THR A 131 -8.01 -15.16 -1.26
N LEU A 132 -9.28 -14.79 -1.18
CA LEU A 132 -10.42 -15.69 -1.14
C LEU A 132 -11.41 -15.31 -2.26
N ASN A 133 -12.25 -16.24 -2.70
CA ASN A 133 -13.47 -15.87 -3.41
C ASN A 133 -14.58 -15.40 -2.44
N HIS A 134 -15.70 -14.94 -2.99
CA HIS A 134 -16.84 -14.48 -2.19
C HIS A 134 -17.54 -15.58 -1.37
N GLN A 135 -17.28 -16.85 -1.68
CA GLN A 135 -17.73 -18.04 -0.94
C GLN A 135 -16.75 -18.45 0.17
N ALA A 136 -15.72 -17.64 0.40
CA ALA A 136 -14.70 -17.84 1.42
C ALA A 136 -13.78 -19.04 1.19
N GLU A 137 -13.61 -19.45 -0.06
CA GLU A 137 -12.60 -20.42 -0.45
C GLU A 137 -11.27 -19.71 -0.65
N VAL A 138 -10.24 -20.18 0.04
CA VAL A 138 -8.90 -19.61 -0.05
C VAL A 138 -8.26 -20.00 -1.39
N GLN A 139 -7.86 -18.99 -2.18
CA GLN A 139 -7.28 -19.18 -3.51
C GLN A 139 -5.76 -19.05 -3.53
N GLN A 140 -5.20 -18.11 -2.75
CA GLN A 140 -3.79 -17.77 -2.83
C GLN A 140 -3.29 -17.07 -1.57
N GLN A 141 -1.98 -17.21 -1.27
CA GLN A 141 -1.30 -16.44 -0.25
C GLN A 141 0.01 -15.83 -0.74
N PHE A 142 0.24 -14.59 -0.29
CA PHE A 142 1.52 -13.91 -0.37
C PHE A 142 2.09 -13.65 1.01
N ARG A 143 3.41 -13.68 1.11
CA ARG A 143 4.15 -13.25 2.30
C ARG A 143 5.00 -12.04 1.96
N LEU A 144 4.58 -10.86 2.37
CA LEU A 144 5.44 -9.67 2.34
C LEU A 144 6.48 -9.72 3.47
N PRO A 145 7.57 -8.94 3.39
CA PRO A 145 8.64 -8.98 4.39
C PRO A 145 8.23 -8.47 5.78
N ASP A 146 7.20 -7.64 5.87
CA ASP A 146 6.67 -7.07 7.11
C ASP A 146 5.15 -6.84 6.99
N GLY A 147 4.52 -6.26 8.00
CA GLY A 147 3.07 -6.04 8.12
C GLY A 147 2.46 -5.30 6.92
N VAL A 148 1.29 -5.77 6.49
CA VAL A 148 0.52 -5.14 5.40
C VAL A 148 -0.31 -3.99 5.97
N LYS A 149 -0.06 -2.77 5.47
CA LYS A 149 -0.78 -1.56 5.90
C LYS A 149 -2.12 -1.37 5.18
N CYS A 150 -2.16 -1.69 3.89
CA CYS A 150 -3.33 -1.54 3.04
C CYS A 150 -3.17 -2.39 1.79
N ILE A 151 -4.29 -2.63 1.11
CA ILE A 151 -4.33 -3.16 -0.24
C ILE A 151 -5.18 -2.17 -1.03
N VAL A 152 -4.64 -1.67 -2.14
CA VAL A 152 -5.29 -0.66 -2.99
C VAL A 152 -5.22 -1.12 -4.43
N ALA A 153 -6.18 -0.70 -5.23
CA ALA A 153 -6.19 -0.98 -6.65
C ALA A 153 -6.19 0.31 -7.45
N ASP A 154 -5.64 0.21 -8.66
CA ASP A 154 -5.64 1.24 -9.67
C ASP A 154 -5.94 0.52 -10.97
N ASP A 155 -7.18 0.60 -11.44
CA ASP A 155 -7.75 -0.24 -12.50
C ASP A 155 -7.49 -1.75 -12.25
N GLY A 156 -6.72 -2.40 -13.12
CA GLY A 156 -6.39 -3.82 -13.04
C GLY A 156 -5.13 -4.14 -12.22
N TRP A 157 -4.50 -3.14 -11.60
CA TRP A 157 -3.31 -3.34 -10.78
C TRP A 157 -3.64 -3.29 -9.31
N ILE A 158 -3.16 -4.27 -8.55
CA ILE A 158 -3.35 -4.37 -7.10
C ILE A 158 -2.01 -4.14 -6.42
N TYR A 159 -1.96 -3.25 -5.44
CA TYR A 159 -0.77 -2.92 -4.68
C TYR A 159 -0.99 -3.13 -3.18
N ALA A 160 0.07 -3.52 -2.47
CA ALA A 160 0.08 -3.55 -1.02
C ALA A 160 1.20 -2.67 -0.45
N GLY A 161 0.82 -1.80 0.49
CA GLY A 161 1.77 -1.09 1.34
C GLY A 161 2.28 -1.99 2.45
N CYS A 162 3.59 -1.94 2.68
CA CYS A 162 4.26 -2.79 3.66
C CYS A 162 5.02 -1.95 4.69
N ASP A 163 5.04 -2.43 5.93
CA ASP A 163 5.74 -1.83 7.06
C ASP A 163 7.27 -1.74 6.83
N ASP A 164 7.83 -2.50 5.89
CA ASP A 164 9.23 -2.37 5.44
C ASP A 164 9.52 -1.06 4.67
N GLY A 165 8.47 -0.25 4.45
CA GLY A 165 8.48 1.03 3.77
C GLY A 165 8.51 0.90 2.23
N ASN A 166 8.07 -0.23 1.70
CA ASN A 166 7.93 -0.47 0.27
C ASN A 166 6.46 -0.69 -0.12
N VAL A 167 6.19 -0.57 -1.43
CA VAL A 167 4.91 -0.93 -2.03
C VAL A 167 5.14 -2.05 -3.06
N TYR A 168 4.35 -3.10 -2.95
CA TYR A 168 4.45 -4.29 -3.78
C TYR A 168 3.26 -4.38 -4.73
N ASP A 169 3.52 -4.57 -6.02
CA ASP A 169 2.52 -4.98 -7.01
C ASP A 169 2.21 -6.47 -6.83
N LEU A 170 0.92 -6.77 -6.70
CA LEU A 170 0.33 -8.07 -6.45
C LEU A 170 -0.43 -8.64 -7.66
N SER A 171 -0.44 -7.92 -8.78
CA SER A 171 -1.27 -8.23 -9.96
C SER A 171 -0.79 -9.48 -10.72
N GLY A 172 0.44 -9.94 -10.44
CA GLY A 172 1.03 -11.13 -11.04
C GLY A 172 1.10 -12.32 -10.07
N LYS A 173 1.69 -13.42 -10.55
CA LYS A 173 1.88 -14.66 -9.76
C LYS A 173 2.82 -14.50 -8.55
N VAL A 174 3.67 -13.48 -8.57
CA VAL A 174 4.63 -13.19 -7.50
C VAL A 174 4.56 -11.70 -7.16
N PRO A 175 4.61 -11.31 -5.88
CA PRO A 175 4.71 -9.92 -5.50
C PRO A 175 6.00 -9.32 -6.05
N ARG A 176 5.94 -8.09 -6.58
CA ARG A 176 7.13 -7.38 -7.07
C ARG A 176 7.18 -5.98 -6.51
N LEU A 177 8.38 -5.51 -6.20
CA LEU A 177 8.58 -4.15 -5.74
C LEU A 177 8.16 -3.15 -6.83
N ALA A 178 7.18 -2.32 -6.51
CA ALA A 178 6.69 -1.25 -7.37
C ALA A 178 7.27 0.11 -6.96
N TYR A 179 7.17 0.46 -5.67
CA TYR A 179 7.66 1.73 -5.14
C TYR A 179 8.53 1.52 -3.91
N ARG A 180 9.57 2.33 -3.76
CA ARG A 180 10.42 2.40 -2.58
C ARG A 180 10.27 3.77 -1.97
N ILE A 181 9.50 3.84 -0.90
CA ILE A 181 9.27 5.08 -0.19
C ILE A 181 10.57 5.53 0.47
N ALA A 182 10.75 6.84 0.65
CA ALA A 182 11.93 7.35 1.33
C ALA A 182 11.98 6.86 2.80
N PRO A 183 13.15 6.46 3.33
CA PRO A 183 13.28 5.94 4.71
C PRO A 183 12.84 6.87 5.84
N GLU A 184 12.81 8.16 5.57
CA GLU A 184 12.36 9.21 6.49
C GLU A 184 10.83 9.28 6.63
N ILE A 185 10.07 8.71 5.69
CA ILE A 185 8.60 8.69 5.70
C ILE A 185 8.13 7.46 6.50
N ASP A 186 7.56 7.71 7.67
CA ASP A 186 6.90 6.68 8.50
C ASP A 186 5.44 6.51 8.04
N ILE A 187 5.23 5.58 7.10
CA ILE A 187 3.99 5.44 6.32
C ILE A 187 2.79 5.15 7.24
N TYR A 188 1.73 5.94 7.12
CA TYR A 188 0.44 5.67 7.76
C TYR A 188 -0.60 5.16 6.78
N TRP A 189 -0.70 5.77 5.60
CA TRP A 189 -1.65 5.36 4.56
C TRP A 189 -1.08 5.62 3.17
N LEU A 190 -1.60 4.92 2.17
CA LEU A 190 -1.34 5.20 0.76
C LEU A 190 -2.60 4.96 -0.07
N ASP A 191 -2.62 5.60 -1.23
CA ASP A 191 -3.61 5.35 -2.29
C ASP A 191 -2.96 5.66 -3.64
N ILE A 192 -3.48 5.08 -4.71
CA ILE A 192 -2.88 5.22 -6.04
C ILE A 192 -3.97 5.50 -7.06
N HIS A 193 -3.66 6.40 -8.00
CA HIS A 193 -4.53 6.69 -9.14
C HIS A 193 -3.69 6.99 -10.36
N ASP A 194 -3.91 6.20 -11.42
CA ASP A 194 -3.23 6.29 -12.70
C ASP A 194 -1.70 6.33 -12.56
N GLY A 195 -1.15 5.37 -11.81
CA GLY A 195 0.28 5.24 -11.54
C GLY A 195 0.89 6.29 -10.61
N VAL A 196 0.11 7.25 -10.10
CA VAL A 196 0.56 8.24 -9.11
C VAL A 196 0.19 7.77 -7.72
N LEU A 197 1.22 7.47 -6.92
CA LEU A 197 1.10 7.02 -5.54
C LEU A 197 1.11 8.22 -4.58
N GLY A 198 0.04 8.38 -3.80
CA GLY A 198 0.00 9.26 -2.64
C GLY A 198 0.37 8.51 -1.37
N VAL A 199 1.23 9.09 -0.52
CA VAL A 199 1.70 8.48 0.73
C VAL A 199 1.65 9.48 1.86
N SER A 200 0.91 9.16 2.93
CA SER A 200 0.87 9.96 4.15
C SER A 200 1.71 9.35 5.26
N ASP A 201 2.14 10.18 6.20
CA ASP A 201 3.02 9.76 7.29
C ASP A 201 2.55 10.12 8.71
N ALA A 202 3.23 9.53 9.68
CA ALA A 202 2.97 9.69 11.11
C ALA A 202 3.04 11.14 11.59
N ASN A 203 3.89 11.96 10.97
CA ASN A 203 4.10 13.36 11.31
C ASN A 203 3.08 14.28 10.61
N GLY A 204 2.18 13.72 9.81
CA GLY A 204 1.17 14.47 9.07
C GLY A 204 1.64 14.95 7.70
N GLY A 205 2.77 14.47 7.20
CA GLY A 205 3.24 14.76 5.85
C GLY A 205 2.49 13.98 4.77
N ILE A 206 2.60 14.47 3.54
CA ILE A 206 2.02 13.88 2.33
C ILE A 206 3.00 14.01 1.16
N SER A 207 3.18 12.92 0.42
CA SER A 207 4.01 12.84 -0.77
C SER A 207 3.20 12.32 -1.95
N ALA A 208 3.48 12.82 -3.15
CA ALA A 208 3.05 12.20 -4.41
C ALA A 208 4.28 11.71 -5.19
N ILE A 209 4.19 10.47 -5.67
CA ILE A 209 5.27 9.74 -6.31
C ILE A 209 4.74 9.19 -7.63
N ASP A 210 5.48 9.40 -8.73
CA ASP A 210 5.07 8.95 -10.06
C ASP A 210 5.34 7.46 -10.30
N HIS A 211 4.91 6.97 -11.46
CA HIS A 211 5.01 5.57 -11.88
C HIS A 211 6.46 5.04 -11.99
N GLU A 212 7.44 5.94 -12.02
CA GLU A 212 8.86 5.60 -11.99
C GLU A 212 9.44 5.66 -10.58
N ASP A 213 8.59 5.77 -9.55
CA ASP A 213 8.95 5.88 -8.14
C ASP A 213 9.89 7.08 -7.90
N GLU A 214 9.47 8.23 -8.44
CA GLU A 214 10.11 9.54 -8.28
C GLU A 214 9.13 10.55 -7.66
N PHE A 215 9.64 11.40 -6.77
CA PHE A 215 8.80 12.43 -6.15
C PHE A 215 8.34 13.45 -7.18
N LEU A 216 7.02 13.60 -7.31
CA LEU A 216 6.41 14.79 -7.90
C LEU A 216 6.50 15.96 -6.92
N TRP A 217 6.16 15.70 -5.66
CA TRP A 217 6.24 16.69 -4.57
C TRP A 217 6.09 16.04 -3.19
N GLN A 218 6.45 16.80 -2.16
CA GLN A 218 6.22 16.48 -0.74
C GLN A 218 5.79 17.73 0.02
N ARG A 219 4.91 17.57 1.02
CA ARG A 219 4.45 18.62 1.92
C ARG A 219 4.43 18.13 3.37
N PRO A 220 4.68 19.00 4.36
CA PRO A 220 4.59 18.64 5.78
C PRO A 220 3.14 18.48 6.29
N GLY A 221 2.13 18.82 5.49
CA GLY A 221 0.72 18.87 5.90
C GLY A 221 0.40 19.99 6.90
N ARG A 222 -0.82 19.96 7.44
CA ARG A 222 -1.33 20.95 8.43
C ARG A 222 -1.45 20.41 9.85
N GLY A 223 -1.20 19.12 10.04
CA GLY A 223 -1.40 18.43 11.31
C GLY A 223 -0.39 17.32 11.49
N SER A 224 -0.80 16.28 12.18
CA SER A 224 -0.04 15.06 12.47
C SER A 224 -0.91 13.84 12.26
N SER A 225 -0.32 12.64 12.31
CA SER A 225 -1.04 11.37 12.27
C SER A 225 -2.01 11.26 11.08
N ALA A 226 -1.47 11.26 9.88
CA ALA A 226 -2.26 11.30 8.66
C ALA A 226 -2.76 9.92 8.23
N TRP A 227 -3.93 9.52 8.72
CA TRP A 227 -4.56 8.21 8.49
C TRP A 227 -5.43 8.11 7.22
N MET A 228 -5.28 9.07 6.30
CA MET A 228 -6.05 9.08 5.06
C MET A 228 -5.22 9.68 3.94
N VAL A 229 -5.11 8.92 2.86
CA VAL A 229 -4.82 9.41 1.51
C VAL A 229 -5.89 8.84 0.59
N ARG A 230 -6.44 9.68 -0.28
CA ARG A 230 -7.32 9.28 -1.38
C ARG A 230 -6.93 10.01 -2.65
N CYS A 231 -6.60 9.26 -3.70
CA CYS A 231 -6.12 9.81 -4.98
C CYS A 231 -7.23 9.74 -6.02
N ASP A 232 -7.39 10.79 -6.81
CA ASP A 232 -8.29 10.79 -7.97
C ASP A 232 -7.66 11.52 -9.17
N ASP A 233 -8.45 11.74 -10.22
CA ASP A 233 -8.03 12.40 -11.45
C ASP A 233 -7.41 13.79 -11.22
N ASN A 234 -7.85 14.50 -10.19
CA ASN A 234 -7.55 15.92 -9.98
C ASN A 234 -6.72 16.19 -8.72
N ALA A 235 -6.81 15.34 -7.71
CA ALA A 235 -6.25 15.66 -6.40
C ALA A 235 -5.77 14.46 -5.59
N VAL A 236 -4.98 14.79 -4.58
CA VAL A 236 -4.63 13.91 -3.45
C VAL A 236 -5.28 14.47 -2.19
N HIS A 237 -6.29 13.77 -1.68
CA HIS A 237 -7.03 14.14 -0.47
C HIS A 237 -6.39 13.49 0.75
N HIS A 238 -6.05 14.31 1.74
CA HIS A 238 -5.15 13.94 2.82
C HIS A 238 -5.80 14.30 4.17
N GLY A 239 -6.13 13.28 4.96
CA GLY A 239 -6.77 13.45 6.26
C GLY A 239 -5.81 13.23 7.41
N HIS A 240 -5.79 14.18 8.34
CA HIS A 240 -4.85 14.26 9.46
C HIS A 240 -5.53 14.82 10.73
N SER A 241 -4.75 15.06 11.79
CA SER A 241 -5.27 15.50 13.09
C SER A 241 -6.06 16.81 13.07
N ALA A 242 -5.74 17.72 12.15
CA ALA A 242 -6.45 18.99 11.97
C ALA A 242 -7.64 18.98 10.98
N GLY A 243 -7.92 17.88 10.27
CA GLY A 243 -8.98 17.82 9.25
C GLY A 243 -8.55 17.15 7.95
N VAL A 244 -9.24 17.49 6.87
CA VAL A 244 -8.93 17.02 5.51
C VAL A 244 -8.38 18.18 4.69
N THR A 245 -7.28 17.95 4.00
CA THR A 245 -6.65 18.90 3.08
C THR A 245 -6.52 18.26 1.71
N SER A 246 -6.86 18.97 0.65
CA SER A 246 -6.71 18.49 -0.72
C SER A 246 -5.61 19.23 -1.46
N TYR A 247 -4.84 18.49 -2.24
CA TYR A 247 -3.72 19.02 -3.02
C TYR A 247 -3.90 18.67 -4.49
N ASP A 248 -3.59 19.61 -5.38
CA ASP A 248 -3.46 19.35 -6.82
C ASP A 248 -2.45 18.21 -7.02
N TRP A 249 -2.87 17.14 -7.70
CA TRP A 249 -2.08 15.91 -7.78
C TRP A 249 -0.70 16.12 -8.40
N ARG A 250 -0.56 17.10 -9.30
CA ARG A 250 0.67 17.32 -10.08
C ARG A 250 1.62 18.29 -9.40
N THR A 251 1.11 19.36 -8.81
CA THR A 251 1.92 20.46 -8.28
C THR A 251 2.06 20.43 -6.76
N GLY A 252 1.19 19.69 -6.06
CA GLY A 252 1.11 19.70 -4.61
C GLY A 252 0.67 21.07 -4.06
N LYS A 253 0.02 21.89 -4.89
CA LYS A 253 -0.61 23.13 -4.44
C LYS A 253 -1.85 22.75 -3.64
N GLU A 254 -1.95 23.27 -2.43
CA GLU A 254 -3.17 23.11 -1.64
C GLU A 254 -4.37 23.74 -2.37
N LEU A 255 -5.42 22.95 -2.56
CA LEU A 255 -6.67 23.38 -3.18
C LEU A 255 -7.63 23.92 -2.11
N TRP A 256 -7.76 23.19 -1.01
CA TRP A 256 -8.60 23.56 0.12
C TRP A 256 -8.19 22.79 1.39
N HIS A 257 -8.62 23.31 2.53
CA HIS A 257 -8.55 22.64 3.82
C HIS A 257 -9.87 22.81 4.55
N THR A 258 -10.40 21.70 5.09
CA THR A 258 -11.62 21.69 5.90
C THR A 258 -11.34 21.00 7.22
N GLY A 259 -11.50 21.74 8.33
CA GLY A 259 -11.35 21.21 9.67
C GLY A 259 -12.44 20.20 10.01
N THR A 260 -12.06 19.09 10.65
CA THR A 260 -13.01 18.10 11.18
C THR A 260 -13.11 18.19 12.69
N ARG A 261 -14.21 17.70 13.27
CA ARG A 261 -14.22 17.43 14.71
C ARG A 261 -13.41 16.18 14.98
N GLY A 262 -12.38 16.31 15.81
CA GLY A 262 -11.42 15.25 16.09
C GLY A 262 -10.49 14.95 14.91
N ALA A 263 -9.46 14.17 15.19
CA ALA A 263 -8.49 13.73 14.19
C ALA A 263 -9.14 12.78 13.18
N VAL A 264 -8.77 12.89 11.91
CA VAL A 264 -9.13 11.90 10.89
C VAL A 264 -8.37 10.60 11.18
N LEU A 265 -9.10 9.49 11.15
CA LEU A 265 -8.62 8.15 11.51
C LEU A 265 -8.71 7.15 10.37
N PHE A 266 -9.48 7.47 9.33
CA PHE A 266 -9.67 6.69 8.12
C PHE A 266 -10.38 7.56 7.08
N GLY A 267 -10.12 7.31 5.80
CA GLY A 267 -10.83 7.96 4.70
C GLY A 267 -11.42 7.00 3.70
N TRP A 268 -12.56 7.34 3.12
CA TRP A 268 -13.15 6.69 1.93
C TRP A 268 -13.40 7.75 0.86
N GLN A 269 -13.50 7.34 -0.40
CA GLN A 269 -13.90 8.26 -1.47
C GLN A 269 -14.90 7.60 -2.41
N GLU A 270 -15.80 8.44 -2.91
CA GLU A 270 -16.63 8.19 -4.08
C GLU A 270 -16.24 9.22 -5.15
N ARG A 271 -16.87 9.14 -6.32
CA ARG A 271 -16.63 10.05 -7.45
C ARG A 271 -16.59 11.52 -7.03
N ASP A 272 -17.62 12.00 -6.33
CA ASP A 272 -17.80 13.44 -6.03
C ASP A 272 -17.63 13.78 -4.53
N THR A 273 -17.20 12.80 -3.72
CA THR A 273 -17.24 12.90 -2.25
C THR A 273 -16.03 12.23 -1.60
N VAL A 274 -15.56 12.79 -0.49
CA VAL A 274 -14.65 12.13 0.43
C VAL A 274 -15.29 12.02 1.81
N TYR A 275 -15.09 10.89 2.46
CA TYR A 275 -15.60 10.60 3.80
C TYR A 275 -14.44 10.44 4.75
N ALA A 276 -14.54 11.05 5.94
CA ALA A 276 -13.52 10.99 6.97
C ALA A 276 -14.12 10.45 8.28
N GLY A 277 -13.74 9.24 8.67
CA GLY A 277 -14.01 8.71 10.01
C GLY A 277 -13.09 9.39 11.02
N THR A 278 -13.64 9.88 12.14
CA THR A 278 -12.88 10.71 13.08
C THR A 278 -12.89 10.19 14.52
N SER A 279 -11.93 10.67 15.31
CA SER A 279 -11.85 10.40 16.74
C SER A 279 -13.00 11.03 17.54
N ALA A 280 -13.73 11.98 16.95
CA ALA A 280 -14.93 12.59 17.53
C ALA A 280 -16.21 11.81 17.23
N ARG A 281 -16.09 10.50 16.94
CA ARG A 281 -17.22 9.57 16.83
C ARG A 281 -18.15 9.89 15.68
N GLN A 282 -17.62 10.39 14.57
CA GLN A 282 -18.42 10.73 13.41
C GLN A 282 -17.71 10.32 12.12
N VAL A 283 -18.50 10.06 11.08
CA VAL A 283 -18.03 10.17 9.69
C VAL A 283 -18.43 11.56 9.19
N THR A 284 -17.47 12.29 8.63
CA THR A 284 -17.68 13.60 8.03
C THR A 284 -17.66 13.45 6.52
N GLU A 285 -18.70 13.92 5.84
CA GLU A 285 -18.78 13.92 4.38
C GLU A 285 -18.41 15.29 3.83
N LEU A 286 -17.46 15.30 2.90
CA LEU A 286 -17.01 16.50 2.20
C LEU A 286 -17.13 16.32 0.69
N GLY A 287 -17.55 17.37 -0.01
CA GLY A 287 -17.37 17.44 -1.46
C GLY A 287 -15.90 17.49 -1.85
N LYS A 288 -15.58 17.14 -3.10
CA LYS A 288 -14.22 17.25 -3.67
C LYS A 288 -13.72 18.71 -3.76
N ASP A 289 -14.59 19.68 -3.52
CA ASP A 289 -14.30 21.12 -3.37
C ASP A 289 -14.07 21.56 -1.91
N GLY A 290 -14.13 20.62 -0.95
CA GLY A 290 -13.95 20.85 0.48
C GLY A 290 -15.22 21.24 1.22
N THR A 291 -16.36 21.39 0.53
CA THR A 291 -17.63 21.74 1.18
C THR A 291 -18.10 20.65 2.12
N HIS A 292 -18.50 21.02 3.34
CA HIS A 292 -19.15 20.09 4.26
C HIS A 292 -20.56 19.77 3.76
N ARG A 293 -20.88 18.47 3.62
CA ARG A 293 -22.18 18.00 3.13
C ARG A 293 -23.02 17.38 4.23
N GLN A 294 -22.42 16.49 5.03
CA GLN A 294 -23.14 15.72 6.05
C GLN A 294 -22.23 15.25 7.19
N THR A 295 -22.82 14.92 8.34
CA THR A 295 -22.16 14.25 9.47
C THR A 295 -22.99 13.04 9.93
N TYR A 296 -22.33 11.89 10.05
CA TYR A 296 -22.94 10.65 10.50
C TYR A 296 -22.46 10.30 11.92
N GLN A 297 -23.34 10.48 12.90
CA GLN A 297 -22.97 10.32 14.31
C GLN A 297 -22.91 8.85 14.73
N CYS A 298 -21.78 8.43 15.29
CA CYS A 298 -21.52 7.11 15.90
C CYS A 298 -21.39 7.23 17.43
N ASP A 299 -21.25 6.10 18.13
CA ASP A 299 -21.20 6.08 19.60
C ASP A 299 -19.76 6.06 20.16
N ALA A 300 -18.78 5.70 19.33
CA ALA A 300 -17.35 5.66 19.65
C ALA A 300 -16.48 6.11 18.46
N ALA A 301 -15.16 6.20 18.65
CA ALA A 301 -14.24 6.69 17.62
C ALA A 301 -14.33 5.81 16.36
N VAL A 302 -14.41 6.44 15.18
CA VAL A 302 -14.62 5.72 13.92
C VAL A 302 -13.26 5.32 13.34
N PHE A 303 -13.04 4.02 13.16
CA PHE A 303 -11.79 3.46 12.64
C PHE A 303 -11.86 3.11 11.16
N SER A 304 -13.06 2.97 10.61
CA SER A 304 -13.26 2.70 9.19
C SER A 304 -14.62 3.23 8.74
N CYS A 305 -14.71 3.54 7.45
CA CYS A 305 -15.98 3.88 6.80
C CYS A 305 -15.92 3.45 5.33
N ALA A 306 -17.09 3.26 4.73
CA ALA A 306 -17.27 3.04 3.29
C ALA A 306 -18.62 3.63 2.88
N ALA A 307 -18.83 3.78 1.58
CA ALA A 307 -20.12 4.15 1.02
C ALA A 307 -20.53 3.16 -0.06
N ALA A 308 -21.82 3.17 -0.41
CA ALA A 308 -22.40 2.37 -1.48
C ALA A 308 -23.45 3.17 -2.23
N GLU A 309 -23.69 2.80 -3.49
CA GLU A 309 -24.72 3.40 -4.35
C GLU A 309 -24.64 4.94 -4.37
N ASP A 310 -23.46 5.48 -4.71
CA ASP A 310 -23.19 6.93 -4.76
C ASP A 310 -23.50 7.67 -3.44
N GLY A 311 -23.25 7.02 -2.30
CA GLY A 311 -23.47 7.60 -0.97
C GLY A 311 -24.90 7.46 -0.44
N ARG A 312 -25.78 6.70 -1.13
CA ARG A 312 -27.11 6.35 -0.58
C ARG A 312 -27.00 5.66 0.78
N TYR A 313 -26.01 4.78 0.92
CA TYR A 313 -25.66 4.14 2.19
C TYR A 313 -24.24 4.51 2.60
N VAL A 314 -24.10 4.94 3.85
CA VAL A 314 -22.79 5.21 4.47
C VAL A 314 -22.58 4.27 5.64
N PHE A 315 -21.48 3.54 5.63
CA PHE A 315 -21.11 2.59 6.66
C PHE A 315 -20.01 3.16 7.54
N ALA A 316 -20.05 2.82 8.84
CA ALA A 316 -19.00 3.18 9.78
C ALA A 316 -18.67 2.00 10.70
N GLY A 317 -17.41 1.83 11.05
CA GLY A 317 -16.92 0.86 12.02
C GLY A 317 -16.23 1.59 13.16
N ASP A 318 -16.70 1.37 14.39
CA ASP A 318 -16.17 2.08 15.56
C ASP A 318 -15.23 1.23 16.42
N SER A 319 -14.60 1.89 17.39
CA SER A 319 -13.68 1.30 18.36
C SER A 319 -14.33 0.35 19.38
N SER A 320 -15.64 0.15 19.29
CA SER A 320 -16.43 -0.67 20.20
C SER A 320 -17.05 -1.86 19.47
N SER A 321 -16.35 -2.39 18.47
CA SER A 321 -16.75 -3.56 17.67
C SER A 321 -18.16 -3.45 17.10
N SER A 322 -18.60 -2.22 16.77
CA SER A 322 -19.90 -1.97 16.15
C SER A 322 -19.73 -1.47 14.72
N VAL A 323 -20.67 -1.86 13.87
CA VAL A 323 -20.82 -1.33 12.51
C VAL A 323 -22.19 -0.68 12.39
N TYR A 324 -22.25 0.39 11.61
CA TYR A 324 -23.41 1.24 11.43
C TYR A 324 -23.72 1.36 9.95
N CYS A 325 -24.97 1.66 9.62
CA CYS A 325 -25.35 2.19 8.32
C CYS A 325 -26.24 3.42 8.51
N PHE A 326 -26.04 4.39 7.64
CA PHE A 326 -26.80 5.63 7.58
C PHE A 326 -27.34 5.82 6.17
N ASP A 327 -28.48 6.51 6.06
CA ASP A 327 -28.91 7.08 4.79
C ASP A 327 -28.15 8.39 4.49
N ALA A 328 -28.23 8.88 3.26
CA ALA A 328 -27.61 10.15 2.84
C ALA A 328 -28.09 11.39 3.65
N ALA A 329 -29.25 11.30 4.32
CA ALA A 329 -29.74 12.37 5.19
C ALA A 329 -29.11 12.35 6.59
N GLY A 330 -28.25 11.37 6.89
CA GLY A 330 -27.57 11.23 8.17
C GLY A 330 -28.33 10.40 9.20
N ASN A 331 -29.49 9.85 8.84
CA ASN A 331 -30.27 9.02 9.76
C ASN A 331 -29.59 7.66 9.92
N ARG A 332 -29.34 7.27 11.16
CA ARG A 332 -28.84 5.93 11.47
C ARG A 332 -29.93 4.91 11.19
N LEU A 333 -29.75 4.09 10.16
CA LEU A 333 -30.66 3.02 9.79
C LEU A 333 -30.52 1.84 10.76
N TRP A 334 -29.28 1.49 11.14
CA TRP A 334 -29.02 0.42 12.08
C TRP A 334 -27.63 0.51 12.72
N LYS A 335 -27.45 -0.24 13.83
CA LYS A 335 -26.18 -0.49 14.52
C LYS A 335 -26.13 -1.94 14.94
N LEU A 336 -25.08 -2.66 14.55
CA LEU A 336 -24.90 -4.08 14.86
C LEU A 336 -23.46 -4.36 15.33
N ALA A 337 -23.28 -5.40 16.14
CA ALA A 337 -21.99 -5.86 16.62
C ALA A 337 -21.30 -6.74 15.57
N THR A 338 -20.01 -6.51 15.30
CA THR A 338 -19.23 -7.29 14.32
C THR A 338 -19.09 -8.76 14.70
N GLY A 339 -19.09 -9.07 16.01
CA GLY A 339 -18.77 -10.40 16.53
C GLY A 339 -17.31 -10.84 16.36
N CYS A 340 -16.44 -9.96 15.83
CA CYS A 340 -15.04 -10.28 15.50
C CYS A 340 -14.08 -9.08 15.66
N GLY A 341 -14.30 -8.24 16.68
CA GLY A 341 -13.45 -7.08 16.97
C GLY A 341 -13.82 -5.83 16.18
N SER A 342 -13.09 -4.73 16.39
CA SER A 342 -13.37 -3.45 15.71
C SER A 342 -12.85 -3.51 14.27
N ALA A 343 -13.60 -2.96 13.33
CA ALA A 343 -13.21 -2.94 11.91
C ALA A 343 -12.13 -1.88 11.66
N TYR A 344 -10.94 -2.31 11.24
CA TYR A 344 -9.84 -1.45 10.81
C TYR A 344 -10.03 -0.88 9.41
N SER A 345 -10.69 -1.64 8.55
CA SER A 345 -11.07 -1.21 7.21
C SER A 345 -12.30 -1.99 6.77
N MET A 346 -13.00 -1.46 5.77
CA MET A 346 -14.17 -2.09 5.19
C MET A 346 -14.37 -1.71 3.73
N GLN A 347 -15.04 -2.59 2.98
CA GLN A 347 -15.52 -2.32 1.62
C GLN A 347 -16.90 -2.94 1.43
N TYR A 348 -17.75 -2.23 0.70
CA TYR A 348 -19.05 -2.73 0.28
C TYR A 348 -18.95 -3.27 -1.15
N HIS A 349 -19.57 -4.41 -1.39
CA HIS A 349 -19.72 -4.99 -2.72
C HIS A 349 -20.98 -5.88 -2.76
N ASP A 350 -21.87 -5.68 -3.73
CA ASP A 350 -23.05 -6.51 -3.98
C ASP A 350 -23.83 -6.93 -2.71
N GLU A 351 -24.37 -5.92 -2.01
CA GLU A 351 -25.13 -6.07 -0.76
C GLU A 351 -24.36 -6.75 0.38
N ARG A 352 -23.03 -6.80 0.30
CA ARG A 352 -22.17 -7.35 1.35
C ARG A 352 -21.20 -6.31 1.84
N LEU A 353 -21.01 -6.29 3.16
CA LEU A 353 -19.97 -5.50 3.79
C LEU A 353 -18.84 -6.42 4.25
N TYR A 354 -17.67 -6.23 3.66
CA TYR A 354 -16.45 -6.93 4.01
C TYR A 354 -15.67 -6.10 5.00
N ILE A 355 -15.30 -6.69 6.14
CA ILE A 355 -14.52 -5.99 7.18
C ILE A 355 -13.24 -6.77 7.49
N VAL A 356 -12.18 -6.03 7.76
CA VAL A 356 -10.96 -6.56 8.39
C VAL A 356 -10.80 -5.95 9.78
N THR A 357 -10.40 -6.76 10.76
CA THR A 357 -10.60 -6.39 12.17
C THR A 357 -9.35 -6.48 13.04
N THR A 358 -9.47 -5.89 14.23
CA THR A 358 -8.47 -5.95 15.31
C THR A 358 -8.09 -7.36 15.75
N ASP A 359 -8.97 -8.34 15.53
CA ASP A 359 -8.70 -9.74 15.90
C ASP A 359 -8.16 -10.57 14.72
N GLY A 360 -7.91 -9.92 13.59
CA GLY A 360 -7.38 -10.52 12.38
C GLY A 360 -8.40 -11.24 11.52
N SER A 361 -9.69 -11.01 11.72
CA SER A 361 -10.73 -11.57 10.84
C SER A 361 -10.83 -10.78 9.55
N LEU A 362 -10.98 -11.46 8.43
CA LEU A 362 -11.79 -10.98 7.30
C LEU A 362 -13.18 -11.56 7.46
N ALA A 363 -14.22 -10.74 7.49
CA ALA A 363 -15.60 -11.20 7.65
C ALA A 363 -16.52 -10.60 6.59
N CYS A 364 -17.48 -11.40 6.12
CA CYS A 364 -18.51 -10.97 5.19
C CYS A 364 -19.84 -10.84 5.93
N ILE A 365 -20.39 -9.63 5.98
CA ILE A 365 -21.70 -9.31 6.56
C ILE A 365 -22.70 -9.18 5.41
N ASP A 366 -23.85 -9.83 5.54
CA ASP A 366 -24.99 -9.61 4.65
C ASP A 366 -25.63 -8.25 4.96
N ALA A 367 -25.45 -7.27 4.08
CA ALA A 367 -25.95 -5.93 4.23
C ALA A 367 -27.30 -5.73 3.50
N SER A 368 -27.91 -6.79 2.96
CA SER A 368 -29.24 -6.72 2.38
C SER A 368 -30.27 -6.29 3.43
N GLU A 369 -31.27 -5.53 3.00
CA GLU A 369 -32.29 -5.00 3.91
C GLU A 369 -33.01 -6.11 4.69
N GLN A 370 -33.25 -7.26 4.06
CA GLN A 370 -33.88 -8.42 4.68
C GLN A 370 -33.00 -9.02 5.79
N ALA A 371 -31.71 -9.24 5.53
CA ALA A 371 -30.80 -9.82 6.52
C ALA A 371 -30.61 -8.90 7.71
N ILE A 372 -30.50 -7.59 7.46
CA ILE A 372 -30.40 -6.57 8.50
C ILE A 372 -31.66 -6.52 9.36
N ARG A 373 -32.86 -6.50 8.78
CA ARG A 373 -34.12 -6.54 9.55
C ARG A 373 -34.17 -7.78 10.44
N SER A 374 -33.83 -8.95 9.88
CA SER A 374 -33.78 -10.21 10.64
C SER A 374 -32.79 -10.13 11.82
N ALA A 375 -31.60 -9.55 11.60
CA ALA A 375 -30.58 -9.37 12.63
C ALA A 375 -31.04 -8.39 13.73
N VAL A 376 -31.71 -7.30 13.34
CA VAL A 376 -32.34 -6.35 14.26
C VAL A 376 -33.45 -7.02 15.07
N ASP A 377 -34.15 -8.00 14.54
CA ASP A 377 -35.13 -8.81 15.29
C ASP A 377 -34.46 -9.91 16.14
N GLY A 378 -33.16 -10.14 15.97
CA GLY A 378 -32.35 -11.07 16.76
C GLY A 378 -32.10 -12.41 16.08
N THR A 379 -32.44 -12.54 14.79
CA THR A 379 -32.17 -13.73 13.98
C THR A 379 -30.98 -13.47 13.06
N VAL A 380 -29.92 -14.25 13.22
CA VAL A 380 -28.71 -14.17 12.38
C VAL A 380 -28.37 -15.55 11.82
N PRO A 381 -27.74 -15.62 10.64
CA PRO A 381 -27.22 -16.88 10.12
C PRO A 381 -26.17 -17.49 11.06
N GLN A 382 -25.98 -18.80 10.95
CA GLN A 382 -24.83 -19.45 11.56
C GLN A 382 -23.57 -19.04 10.80
N VAL A 383 -22.64 -18.41 11.50
CA VAL A 383 -21.36 -17.98 10.92
C VAL A 383 -20.53 -19.19 10.50
N VAL A 384 -20.04 -19.19 9.27
CA VAL A 384 -19.04 -20.16 8.81
C VAL A 384 -17.63 -19.69 9.20
N ASP A 385 -16.99 -20.44 10.10
CA ASP A 385 -15.58 -20.24 10.46
C ASP A 385 -14.66 -20.88 9.40
N VAL A 386 -14.07 -20.05 8.54
CA VAL A 386 -13.18 -20.46 7.46
C VAL A 386 -11.81 -20.77 8.03
N LYS A 387 -11.37 -22.01 7.86
CA LYS A 387 -10.06 -22.46 8.31
C LYS A 387 -9.00 -22.07 7.29
N ALA A 388 -7.85 -21.62 7.77
CA ALA A 388 -6.67 -21.52 6.95
C ALA A 388 -6.30 -22.89 6.36
N PRO A 389 -5.88 -22.95 5.09
CA PRO A 389 -5.47 -24.21 4.47
C PRO A 389 -4.25 -24.78 5.21
N PRO A 390 -4.20 -26.10 5.49
CA PRO A 390 -3.13 -26.71 6.28
C PRO A 390 -1.77 -26.72 5.58
N ARG A 391 -1.74 -26.58 4.24
CA ARG A 391 -0.54 -26.47 3.41
C ARG A 391 -0.85 -25.60 2.19
N MET A 392 -0.59 -24.31 2.30
CA MET A 392 -0.55 -23.42 1.15
C MET A 392 0.78 -22.70 1.15
N ALA A 393 1.50 -22.73 0.03
CA ALA A 393 2.77 -22.06 -0.08
C ALA A 393 2.55 -20.55 -0.12
N GLU A 394 3.26 -19.83 0.73
CA GLU A 394 3.25 -18.39 0.74
C GLU A 394 4.28 -17.89 -0.26
N VAL A 395 3.83 -17.21 -1.31
CA VAL A 395 4.74 -16.71 -2.33
C VAL A 395 5.34 -15.39 -1.85
N ALA A 396 6.66 -15.36 -1.68
CA ALA A 396 7.41 -14.18 -1.27
C ALA A 396 7.77 -13.30 -2.49
N PRO A 397 8.06 -11.99 -2.27
CA PRO A 397 8.57 -11.14 -3.33
C PRO A 397 9.81 -11.72 -4.02
N SER A 398 9.85 -11.59 -5.34
CA SER A 398 10.92 -12.16 -6.17
C SER A 398 11.39 -11.20 -7.25
N THR A 399 12.69 -11.24 -7.52
CA THR A 399 13.33 -10.56 -8.65
C THR A 399 13.68 -11.51 -9.80
N THR A 400 13.25 -12.76 -9.71
CA THR A 400 13.47 -13.75 -10.77
C THR A 400 12.31 -13.72 -11.76
N VAL A 401 12.63 -13.84 -13.04
CA VAL A 401 11.67 -14.00 -14.14
C VAL A 401 12.04 -15.25 -14.94
N GLU A 402 11.02 -15.92 -15.47
CA GLU A 402 11.20 -17.02 -16.42
C GLU A 402 11.91 -16.51 -17.68
N ILE A 403 12.77 -17.34 -18.27
CA ILE A 403 13.48 -17.04 -19.51
C ILE A 403 12.78 -17.75 -20.66
N VAL A 404 12.48 -17.03 -21.74
CA VAL A 404 11.92 -17.54 -22.98
C VAL A 404 12.81 -17.17 -24.17
N HIS A 405 12.75 -17.96 -25.23
CA HIS A 405 13.53 -17.76 -26.46
C HIS A 405 12.70 -17.20 -27.63
N ASP A 406 11.38 -17.18 -27.48
CA ASP A 406 10.43 -16.66 -28.47
C ASP A 406 9.44 -15.74 -27.74
N PRO A 407 9.22 -14.49 -28.21
CA PRO A 407 8.18 -13.63 -27.65
C PRO A 407 6.76 -14.19 -27.78
N ALA A 408 6.52 -15.13 -28.71
CA ALA A 408 5.18 -15.59 -29.08
C ALA A 408 4.25 -14.39 -29.36
N ASP A 409 3.01 -14.42 -28.86
CA ASP A 409 2.04 -13.32 -29.00
C ASP A 409 2.21 -12.19 -27.95
N GLY A 410 3.32 -12.19 -27.20
CA GLY A 410 3.60 -11.19 -26.18
C GLY A 410 4.18 -9.89 -26.74
N ILE A 411 4.11 -8.83 -25.93
CA ILE A 411 4.69 -7.52 -26.28
C ILE A 411 6.12 -7.46 -25.75
N VAL A 412 7.06 -7.07 -26.61
CA VAL A 412 8.46 -6.94 -26.25
C VAL A 412 8.73 -5.53 -25.73
N VAL A 413 9.36 -5.46 -24.57
CA VAL A 413 9.87 -4.24 -23.97
C VAL A 413 11.38 -4.37 -23.72
N GLU A 414 12.09 -3.24 -23.78
CA GLU A 414 13.54 -3.20 -23.60
C GLU A 414 13.89 -2.29 -22.42
N CYS A 415 14.83 -2.75 -21.59
CA CYS A 415 15.41 -1.97 -20.52
C CYS A 415 16.60 -1.16 -21.04
N VAL A 416 16.50 0.15 -20.95
CA VAL A 416 17.52 1.10 -21.43
C VAL A 416 18.01 1.97 -20.28
N GLU A 417 19.31 2.31 -20.29
CA GLU A 417 19.84 3.30 -19.36
C GLU A 417 19.68 4.72 -19.93
N GLU A 418 19.01 5.58 -19.17
CA GLU A 418 18.77 6.98 -19.49
C GLU A 418 19.14 7.86 -18.28
N SER A 419 20.12 8.75 -18.47
CA SER A 419 20.63 9.65 -17.42
C SER A 419 20.99 8.93 -16.10
N GLY A 420 21.56 7.71 -16.20
CA GLY A 420 21.96 6.91 -15.04
C GLY A 420 20.81 6.18 -14.33
N ARG A 421 19.62 6.12 -14.94
CA ARG A 421 18.45 5.37 -14.46
C ARG A 421 18.03 4.34 -15.50
N LEU A 422 17.61 3.17 -15.05
CA LEU A 422 17.06 2.13 -15.93
C LEU A 422 15.59 2.43 -16.20
N ARG A 423 15.21 2.54 -17.47
CA ARG A 423 13.85 2.77 -17.96
C ARG A 423 13.42 1.60 -18.83
N ILE A 424 12.12 1.38 -18.94
CA ILE A 424 11.55 0.39 -19.87
C ILE A 424 10.83 1.13 -20.99
N ARG A 425 11.01 0.67 -22.23
CA ARG A 425 10.32 1.18 -23.42
C ARG A 425 9.76 0.03 -24.24
N VAL A 426 8.66 0.26 -24.95
CA VAL A 426 8.08 -0.74 -25.85
C VAL A 426 8.87 -0.78 -27.16
N VAL A 427 9.27 -1.98 -27.60
CA VAL A 427 9.98 -2.21 -28.88
C VAL A 427 9.11 -2.89 -29.92
N SER A 428 8.02 -3.55 -29.52
CA SER A 428 6.99 -3.99 -30.47
C SER A 428 6.37 -2.82 -31.25
N SER A 429 5.93 -3.08 -32.48
CA SER A 429 5.27 -2.09 -33.34
C SER A 429 3.91 -1.66 -32.79
N GLY A 430 3.50 -0.43 -33.10
CA GLY A 430 2.17 0.09 -32.73
C GLY A 430 2.14 0.86 -31.41
N TYR A 431 3.30 1.10 -30.78
CA TYR A 431 3.43 1.85 -29.52
C TYR A 431 4.33 3.07 -29.68
N HIS A 432 4.14 4.07 -28.80
CA HIS A 432 5.03 5.22 -28.69
C HIS A 432 6.38 4.79 -28.11
N HIS A 433 7.44 4.79 -28.94
CA HIS A 433 8.78 4.34 -28.53
C HIS A 433 9.50 5.29 -27.58
N ASP A 434 9.03 6.53 -27.47
CA ASP A 434 9.51 7.56 -26.56
C ASP A 434 8.83 7.50 -25.18
N TRP A 435 7.76 6.73 -25.04
CA TRP A 435 7.05 6.57 -23.77
C TRP A 435 7.68 5.49 -22.90
N GLN A 436 7.69 5.76 -21.60
CA GLN A 436 8.19 4.83 -20.60
C GLN A 436 7.10 3.83 -20.20
N VAL A 437 7.51 2.67 -19.69
CA VAL A 437 6.62 1.65 -19.15
C VAL A 437 6.84 1.52 -17.64
N GLN A 438 5.79 1.74 -16.84
CA GLN A 438 5.76 1.34 -15.44
C GLN A 438 6.01 -0.16 -15.36
N PHE A 439 7.13 -0.52 -14.76
CA PHE A 439 7.66 -1.87 -14.77
C PHE A 439 8.45 -2.17 -13.50
N PRO A 440 8.38 -3.41 -12.94
CA PRO A 440 9.03 -3.71 -11.67
C PRO A 440 10.53 -3.41 -11.67
N LYS A 441 10.98 -2.57 -10.73
CA LYS A 441 12.38 -2.09 -10.71
C LYS A 441 13.40 -3.19 -10.42
N GLY A 442 13.03 -4.15 -9.58
CA GLY A 442 13.94 -5.18 -9.09
C GLY A 442 14.43 -6.18 -10.15
N ILE A 443 13.82 -6.18 -11.34
CA ILE A 443 14.16 -7.10 -12.43
C ILE A 443 14.77 -6.39 -13.64
N ARG A 444 14.89 -5.06 -13.61
CA ARG A 444 15.42 -4.26 -14.73
C ARG A 444 16.93 -4.51 -14.88
N GLU A 445 17.35 -4.95 -16.06
CA GLU A 445 18.77 -5.13 -16.41
C GLU A 445 19.05 -4.38 -17.72
N ASN A 446 20.08 -3.52 -17.74
CA ASN A 446 20.40 -2.72 -18.92
C ASN A 446 20.63 -3.57 -20.18
N GLY A 447 20.00 -3.21 -21.29
CA GLY A 447 20.05 -3.94 -22.57
C GLY A 447 19.21 -5.22 -22.61
N THR A 448 18.61 -5.64 -21.49
CA THR A 448 17.77 -6.84 -21.46
C THR A 448 16.38 -6.55 -22.02
N ARG A 449 15.86 -7.52 -22.78
CA ARG A 449 14.50 -7.51 -23.29
C ARG A 449 13.59 -8.42 -22.48
N TYR A 450 12.34 -8.02 -22.37
CA TYR A 450 11.30 -8.77 -21.68
C TYR A 450 10.08 -8.90 -22.56
N VAL A 451 9.34 -9.98 -22.35
CA VAL A 451 8.04 -10.26 -22.96
C VAL A 451 7.00 -10.07 -21.88
N VAL A 452 6.07 -9.15 -22.09
CA VAL A 452 4.92 -8.91 -21.21
C VAL A 452 3.64 -9.40 -21.89
N THR A 453 2.68 -9.84 -21.09
CA THR A 453 1.36 -10.28 -21.61
C THR A 453 0.63 -9.12 -22.27
N GLY A 454 0.72 -7.93 -21.69
CA GLY A 454 0.19 -6.74 -22.34
C GLY A 454 0.73 -5.43 -21.78
N ILE A 455 0.42 -4.37 -22.53
CA ILE A 455 0.73 -2.98 -22.24
C ILE A 455 -0.56 -2.18 -22.36
N ARG A 456 -0.83 -1.33 -21.35
CA ARG A 456 -1.94 -0.37 -21.38
C ARG A 456 -1.40 1.03 -21.23
N GLU A 457 -2.00 1.97 -21.94
CA GLU A 457 -1.76 3.40 -21.75
C GLU A 457 -2.37 3.85 -20.42
N ALA A 458 -1.67 4.74 -19.71
CA ALA A 458 -2.21 5.41 -18.53
C ALA A 458 -3.36 6.34 -18.94
N SER A 459 -4.37 6.49 -18.08
CA SER A 459 -5.57 7.28 -18.37
C SER A 459 -5.25 8.76 -18.65
N ARG A 460 -4.19 9.32 -18.03
CA ARG A 460 -3.66 10.67 -18.29
C ARG A 460 -2.72 10.75 -19.49
N GLY A 461 -2.39 9.62 -20.11
CA GLY A 461 -1.44 9.50 -21.21
C GLY A 461 0.03 9.71 -20.80
N GLY A 462 0.93 9.60 -21.77
CA GLY A 462 2.36 9.92 -21.60
C GLY A 462 3.23 8.80 -21.03
N PHE A 463 2.64 7.68 -20.58
CA PHE A 463 3.35 6.47 -20.23
C PHE A 463 2.46 5.24 -20.36
N TYR A 464 3.10 4.08 -20.29
CA TYR A 464 2.49 2.76 -20.39
C TYR A 464 2.61 2.00 -19.07
N ARG A 465 1.78 0.99 -18.87
CA ARG A 465 1.82 0.08 -17.72
C ARG A 465 1.81 -1.36 -18.20
N ALA A 466 2.76 -2.16 -17.73
CA ALA A 466 2.81 -3.58 -18.02
C ALA A 466 1.77 -4.34 -17.19
N TYR A 467 1.09 -5.33 -17.78
CA TYR A 467 0.17 -6.21 -17.08
C TYR A 467 0.36 -7.69 -17.48
N GLY A 468 -0.03 -8.58 -16.57
CA GLY A 468 0.10 -10.04 -16.72
C GLY A 468 1.51 -10.57 -16.48
N ASP A 469 1.83 -11.70 -17.10
CA ASP A 469 3.13 -12.37 -16.93
C ASP A 469 4.27 -11.54 -17.56
N ILE A 470 5.41 -11.53 -16.87
CA ILE A 470 6.66 -10.88 -17.29
C ILE A 470 7.74 -11.95 -17.38
N ARG A 471 8.35 -12.09 -18.56
CA ARG A 471 9.39 -13.08 -18.88
C ARG A 471 10.59 -12.39 -19.52
N ARG A 472 11.81 -12.87 -19.27
CA ARG A 472 13.03 -12.37 -19.93
C ARG A 472 13.17 -13.03 -21.30
N LEU A 473 13.46 -12.24 -22.33
CA LEU A 473 13.75 -12.73 -23.67
C LEU A 473 15.27 -12.93 -23.82
N SER A 474 15.67 -14.15 -24.18
CA SER A 474 17.08 -14.56 -24.37
C SER A 474 17.41 -14.85 -25.82
#